data_AF-A0AAU9ICS8-F1
#
_entry.id   AF-A0AAU9ICS8-F1
#
_cell.length_a   1.000
_cell.length_b   1.000
_cell.length_c   1.000
_cell.angle_alpha   90.00
_cell.angle_beta   90.00
_cell.angle_gamma   90.00
#
_symmetry.space_group_name_H-M   'P 1'
#
loop_
_entity.id
_entity.type
_entity.pdbx_description
1 polymer ?
#
loop_
_entity_poly.entity_id
_entity_poly.type
_entity_poly.pdbx_seq_one_letter_code
_entity_poly.pdbx_strand_id
1 'polypeptide(L)'
;MEDELSSPRDIEIDGRQLRSVLGSISNQLIVPFLERRGRSNMHKDNPLDELRDVIQELTERERELQACIGIATMLLDNNDTLNSRLKEYKLKKAIQKDKARLLNIEINRYKEELLTSEEKYEQVNGALIKCEEQLLIITAENKRVLNESCKLKELPDTLMISVKNYESEIEELKLSFRKQLDEMHRTKFELERKLKRSFEEKNKMENQLQEVKEEYEKLDKKHCICMQKLKDLEGELEKCKDDKNEIEKKYEIMAIKFEKIRSQNEKLEEDLNVIENMNINRKANSRRQSRHMSLLNELECIENENGFETLEECEIEEKPSPSPSNGNYRIERSKTTTTRPEPKYQKGFISIASNGKESFIFGKEKLCSIVNEGSVIIEGKKEKITRKDPAEEYFLLTTQTVKMNSPYMETICIIPAQTLYQKAIRDNIPFHKWHVWVESELNSAYIQSLYNTDTISSKAPKQKDKKRSIFPF
;
A
#
# COMPACT_ATOMS: atom_id res chain seq x y z
N MET A 1 10.61 18.43 -16.83
CA MET A 1 9.84 17.77 -17.90
C MET A 1 8.72 16.99 -17.22
N GLU A 2 7.79 17.72 -16.62
CA GLU A 2 6.52 17.19 -16.16
C GLU A 2 5.54 17.53 -17.27
N ASP A 3 5.10 16.53 -18.02
CA ASP A 3 4.00 16.68 -18.95
C ASP A 3 2.76 17.06 -18.13
N GLU A 4 2.31 18.28 -18.33
CA GLU A 4 0.96 18.72 -17.98
C GLU A 4 -0.02 17.77 -18.66
N LEU A 5 -0.43 16.73 -17.94
CA LEU A 5 -1.65 15.97 -18.22
C LEU A 5 -2.81 16.94 -18.08
N SER A 6 -3.05 17.68 -19.16
CA SER A 6 -4.26 18.44 -19.40
C SER A 6 -5.42 17.50 -19.12
N SER A 7 -6.05 17.71 -17.96
CA SER A 7 -7.26 17.00 -17.55
C SER A 7 -8.21 17.04 -18.75
N PRO A 8 -8.59 15.89 -19.31
CA PRO A 8 -9.54 15.88 -20.41
C PRO A 8 -10.75 16.63 -19.89
N ARG A 9 -11.07 17.77 -20.51
CA ARG A 9 -12.25 18.55 -20.14
C ARG A 9 -13.41 17.59 -20.19
N ASP A 10 -13.97 17.29 -19.03
CA ASP A 10 -15.14 16.44 -18.90
C ASP A 10 -16.22 17.06 -19.77
N ILE A 11 -16.40 16.50 -20.97
CA ILE A 11 -17.61 16.71 -21.75
C ILE A 11 -18.65 15.96 -20.92
N GLU A 12 -19.23 16.63 -19.94
CA GLU A 12 -20.43 16.17 -19.24
C GLU A 12 -21.53 16.07 -20.29
N ILE A 13 -21.56 14.94 -20.99
CA ILE A 13 -22.70 14.56 -21.81
C ILE A 13 -23.85 14.46 -20.81
N ASP A 14 -24.79 15.40 -20.89
CA ASP A 14 -25.95 15.48 -20.02
C ASP A 14 -26.77 14.18 -20.14
N GLY A 15 -26.50 13.23 -19.24
CA GLY A 15 -27.12 11.92 -19.23
C GLY A 15 -28.64 11.98 -19.05
N ARG A 16 -29.22 13.14 -18.73
CA ARG A 16 -30.68 13.35 -18.73
C ARG A 16 -31.21 13.55 -20.14
N GLN A 17 -30.53 14.35 -20.97
CA GLN A 17 -30.91 14.56 -22.37
C GLN A 17 -30.85 13.25 -23.15
N LEU A 18 -29.76 12.47 -22.97
CA LEU A 18 -29.61 11.18 -23.63
C LEU A 18 -30.72 10.19 -23.21
N ARG A 19 -31.04 10.10 -21.91
CA ARG A 19 -32.14 9.26 -21.43
C ARG A 19 -33.51 9.68 -21.98
N SER A 20 -33.76 10.98 -22.10
CA SER A 20 -35.01 11.50 -22.68
C SER A 20 -35.14 11.10 -24.15
N VAL A 21 -34.07 11.23 -24.93
CA VAL A 21 -34.05 10.85 -26.35
C VAL A 21 -34.25 9.34 -26.51
N LEU A 22 -33.54 8.52 -25.74
CA LEU A 22 -33.68 7.06 -25.76
C LEU A 22 -35.09 6.61 -25.34
N GLY A 23 -35.69 7.25 -24.34
CA GLY A 23 -37.07 6.98 -23.92
C GLY A 23 -38.08 7.28 -25.02
N SER A 24 -37.91 8.38 -25.76
CA SER A 24 -38.76 8.70 -26.92
C SER A 24 -38.64 7.67 -28.03
N ILE A 25 -37.43 7.23 -28.37
CA ILE A 25 -37.19 6.20 -29.41
C ILE A 25 -37.79 4.85 -28.97
N SER A 26 -37.60 4.46 -27.71
CA SER A 26 -38.17 3.23 -27.16
C SER A 26 -39.69 3.23 -27.24
N ASN A 27 -40.34 4.33 -26.83
CA ASN A 27 -41.80 4.49 -26.94
C ASN A 27 -42.30 4.42 -28.37
N GLN A 28 -41.54 4.97 -29.32
CA GLN A 28 -41.88 4.84 -30.73
C GLN A 28 -41.85 3.38 -31.15
N LEU A 29 -40.78 2.63 -30.82
CA LEU A 29 -40.60 1.22 -31.21
C LEU A 29 -41.65 0.25 -30.64
N ILE A 30 -42.32 0.57 -29.53
CA ILE A 30 -43.33 -0.29 -28.89
C ILE A 30 -44.56 -0.52 -29.80
N VAL A 31 -44.98 0.50 -30.56
CA VAL A 31 -46.19 0.40 -31.39
C VAL A 31 -45.83 -0.18 -32.76
N PRO A 32 -46.47 -1.27 -33.24
CA PRO A 32 -46.22 -1.83 -34.56
C PRO A 32 -46.32 -0.78 -35.67
N PHE A 33 -45.46 -0.90 -36.68
CA PHE A 33 -45.37 0.08 -37.77
C PHE A 33 -46.71 0.36 -38.45
N LEU A 34 -47.44 -0.71 -38.82
CA LEU A 34 -48.74 -0.60 -39.47
C LEU A 34 -49.78 0.10 -38.58
N GLU A 35 -49.69 -0.11 -37.27
CA GLU A 35 -50.59 0.53 -36.30
C GLU A 35 -50.26 2.02 -36.13
N ARG A 36 -48.97 2.40 -36.13
CA ARG A 36 -48.57 3.83 -36.13
C ARG A 36 -49.06 4.55 -37.38
N ARG A 37 -48.91 3.91 -38.54
CA ARG A 37 -49.29 4.47 -39.84
C ARG A 37 -50.81 4.58 -40.00
N GLY A 38 -51.55 3.62 -39.47
CA GLY A 38 -53.02 3.68 -39.37
C GLY A 38 -53.51 4.78 -38.42
N ARG A 39 -52.83 5.00 -37.29
CA ARG A 39 -53.16 6.09 -36.34
C ARG A 39 -52.86 7.49 -36.91
N SER A 40 -51.91 7.62 -37.83
CA SER A 40 -51.53 8.89 -38.45
C SER A 40 -52.28 9.21 -39.75
N ASN A 41 -53.20 8.34 -40.19
CA ASN A 41 -53.94 8.47 -41.46
C ASN A 41 -53.01 8.70 -42.67
N MET A 42 -51.84 8.06 -42.69
CA MET A 42 -50.83 8.21 -43.77
C MET A 42 -51.01 7.20 -44.92
N HIS A 43 -52.15 6.52 -45.00
CA HIS A 43 -52.41 5.54 -46.06
C HIS A 43 -52.64 6.23 -47.41
N LYS A 44 -52.00 5.71 -48.46
CA LYS A 44 -52.24 6.12 -49.85
C LYS A 44 -53.34 5.29 -50.50
N ASP A 45 -54.14 5.92 -51.37
CA ASP A 45 -55.23 5.27 -52.11
C ASP A 45 -54.72 4.20 -53.10
N ASN A 46 -53.49 4.36 -53.60
CA ASN A 46 -52.85 3.40 -54.49
C ASN A 46 -52.00 2.40 -53.70
N PRO A 47 -52.31 1.09 -53.73
CA PRO A 47 -51.58 0.08 -52.96
C PRO A 47 -50.10 -0.06 -53.39
N LEU A 48 -49.76 0.25 -54.64
CA LEU A 48 -48.37 0.20 -55.11
C LEU A 48 -47.52 1.34 -54.53
N ASP A 49 -48.10 2.53 -54.37
CA ASP A 49 -47.40 3.67 -53.78
C ASP A 49 -47.26 3.51 -52.26
N GLU A 50 -48.28 2.94 -51.60
CA GLU A 50 -48.19 2.54 -50.19
C GLU A 50 -47.06 1.53 -49.98
N LEU A 51 -46.97 0.48 -50.81
CA LEU A 51 -45.91 -0.52 -50.72
C LEU A 51 -44.52 0.10 -50.90
N ARG A 52 -44.36 1.04 -51.85
CA ARG A 52 -43.08 1.75 -52.06
C ARG A 52 -42.66 2.54 -50.82
N ASP A 53 -43.59 3.27 -50.20
CA ASP A 53 -43.30 4.00 -48.96
C ASP A 53 -42.91 3.05 -47.82
N VAL A 54 -43.61 1.92 -47.68
CA VAL A 54 -43.30 0.91 -46.66
C VAL A 54 -41.88 0.37 -46.87
N ILE A 55 -41.50 0.06 -48.12
CA ILE A 55 -40.14 -0.40 -48.45
C ILE A 55 -39.10 0.69 -48.15
N GLN A 56 -39.37 1.95 -48.50
CA GLN A 56 -38.46 3.06 -48.23
C GLN A 56 -38.23 3.24 -46.73
N GLU A 57 -39.30 3.25 -45.94
CA GLU A 57 -39.22 3.41 -44.48
C GLU A 57 -38.52 2.22 -43.80
N LEU A 58 -38.76 0.99 -44.27
CA LEU A 58 -38.02 -0.19 -43.81
C LEU A 58 -36.51 -0.07 -44.13
N THR A 59 -36.17 0.44 -45.31
CA THR A 59 -34.78 0.67 -45.73
C THR A 59 -34.10 1.79 -44.92
N GLU A 60 -34.84 2.83 -44.56
CA GLU A 60 -34.38 3.89 -43.66
C GLU A 60 -34.13 3.35 -42.25
N ARG A 61 -35.07 2.56 -41.70
CA ARG A 61 -34.91 1.90 -40.41
C ARG A 61 -33.75 0.91 -40.38
N GLU A 62 -33.54 0.15 -41.46
CA GLU A 62 -32.39 -0.74 -41.57
C GLU A 62 -31.07 0.04 -41.46
N ARG A 63 -30.96 1.18 -42.17
CA ARG A 63 -29.78 2.06 -42.06
C ARG A 63 -29.61 2.64 -40.65
N GLU A 64 -30.68 3.06 -40.00
CA GLU A 64 -30.64 3.54 -38.61
C GLU A 64 -30.20 2.44 -37.64
N LEU A 65 -30.71 1.20 -37.81
CA LEU A 65 -30.31 0.05 -37.01
C LEU A 65 -28.84 -0.30 -37.23
N GLN A 66 -28.34 -0.27 -38.47
CA GLN A 66 -26.92 -0.46 -38.76
C GLN A 66 -26.06 0.61 -38.09
N ALA A 67 -26.49 1.88 -38.11
CA ALA A 67 -25.80 2.97 -37.40
C ALA A 67 -25.81 2.75 -35.87
N CYS A 68 -26.94 2.30 -35.30
CA CYS A 68 -27.05 1.97 -33.88
C CYS A 68 -26.11 0.82 -33.49
N ILE A 69 -26.02 -0.23 -34.32
CA ILE A 69 -25.07 -1.33 -34.14
C ILE A 69 -23.64 -0.81 -34.16
N GLY A 70 -23.29 0.06 -35.12
CA GLY A 70 -21.96 0.68 -35.20
C GLY A 70 -21.59 1.46 -33.94
N ILE A 71 -22.52 2.26 -33.41
CA ILE A 71 -22.32 3.00 -32.15
C ILE A 71 -22.16 2.03 -30.97
N ALA A 72 -22.99 0.99 -30.89
CA ALA A 72 -22.93 0.00 -29.82
C ALA A 72 -21.58 -0.73 -29.81
N THR A 73 -21.07 -1.15 -30.97
CA THR A 73 -19.75 -1.77 -31.12
C THR A 73 -18.64 -0.82 -30.66
N MET A 74 -18.67 0.45 -31.11
CA MET A 74 -17.70 1.46 -30.69
C MET A 74 -17.72 1.70 -29.17
N LEU A 75 -18.89 1.68 -28.54
CA LEU A 75 -19.02 1.81 -27.08
C LEU A 75 -18.47 0.59 -26.33
N LEU A 76 -18.64 -0.63 -26.87
CA LEU A 76 -18.05 -1.85 -26.32
C LEU A 76 -16.52 -1.80 -26.40
N ASP A 77 -15.95 -1.44 -27.56
CA ASP A 77 -14.51 -1.30 -27.75
C ASP A 77 -13.89 -0.25 -26.81
N ASN A 78 -14.59 0.86 -26.60
CA ASN A 78 -14.17 1.90 -25.66
C ASN A 78 -14.22 1.39 -24.21
N ASN A 79 -15.26 0.63 -23.85
CA ASN A 79 -15.36 0.01 -22.53
C ASN A 79 -14.20 -0.97 -22.27
N ASP A 80 -13.84 -1.79 -23.26
CA ASP A 80 -12.69 -2.71 -23.16
C ASP A 80 -11.36 -1.97 -23.02
N THR A 81 -11.19 -0.86 -23.74
CA THR A 81 -10.05 0.04 -23.61
C THR A 81 -9.98 0.66 -22.20
N LEU A 82 -11.11 1.14 -21.68
CA LEU A 82 -11.20 1.71 -20.33
C LEU A 82 -10.94 0.66 -19.25
N ASN A 83 -11.44 -0.57 -19.41
CA ASN A 83 -11.18 -1.68 -18.52
C ASN A 83 -9.70 -2.07 -18.49
N SER A 84 -9.04 -2.05 -19.65
CA SER A 84 -7.60 -2.30 -19.76
C SER A 84 -6.79 -1.22 -19.05
N ARG A 85 -7.13 0.06 -19.25
CA ARG A 85 -6.52 1.18 -18.51
C ARG A 85 -6.76 1.08 -17.00
N LEU A 86 -7.97 0.71 -16.58
CA LEU A 86 -8.29 0.53 -15.17
C LEU A 86 -7.43 -0.57 -14.52
N LYS A 87 -7.21 -1.69 -15.21
CA LYS A 87 -6.30 -2.75 -14.77
C LYS A 87 -4.86 -2.24 -14.64
N GLU A 88 -4.38 -1.48 -15.61
CA GLU A 88 -3.05 -0.86 -15.59
C GLU A 88 -2.88 0.11 -14.40
N TYR A 89 -3.87 0.98 -14.15
CA TYR A 89 -3.86 1.88 -13.00
C TYR A 89 -3.87 1.14 -11.67
N LYS A 90 -4.64 0.04 -11.55
CA LYS A 90 -4.63 -0.81 -10.35
C LYS A 90 -3.25 -1.41 -10.11
N LEU A 91 -2.58 -1.89 -11.17
CA LEU A 91 -1.22 -2.43 -11.08
C LEU A 91 -0.21 -1.34 -10.68
N LYS A 92 -0.22 -0.17 -11.33
CA LYS A 92 0.63 0.97 -10.98
C LYS A 92 0.44 1.41 -9.53
N LYS A 93 -0.81 1.45 -9.05
CA LYS A 93 -1.14 1.77 -7.66
C LYS A 93 -0.57 0.72 -6.68
N ALA A 94 -0.64 -0.57 -7.02
CA ALA A 94 -0.06 -1.62 -6.20
C ALA A 94 1.47 -1.49 -6.10
N ILE A 95 2.16 -1.26 -7.23
CA ILE A 95 3.60 -1.04 -7.28
C ILE A 95 4.03 0.16 -6.42
N GLN A 96 3.30 1.28 -6.52
CA GLN A 96 3.59 2.46 -5.70
C GLN A 96 3.36 2.22 -4.21
N LYS A 97 2.34 1.44 -3.84
CA LYS A 97 2.08 1.04 -2.45
C LYS A 97 3.21 0.18 -1.90
N ASP A 98 3.73 -0.76 -2.68
CA ASP A 98 4.87 -1.59 -2.28
C ASP A 98 6.15 -0.77 -2.16
N LYS A 99 6.41 0.17 -3.10
CA LYS A 99 7.53 1.11 -3.01
C LYS A 99 7.46 1.96 -1.73
N ALA A 100 6.28 2.49 -1.40
CA ALA A 100 6.08 3.24 -0.15
C ALA A 100 6.33 2.37 1.09
N ARG A 101 5.94 1.08 1.06
CA ARG A 101 6.23 0.13 2.13
C ARG A 101 7.73 -0.08 2.33
N LEU A 102 8.49 -0.24 1.24
CA LEU A 102 9.94 -0.41 1.29
C LEU A 102 10.64 0.83 1.85
N LEU A 103 10.25 2.03 1.39
CA LEU A 103 10.79 3.30 1.92
C LEU A 103 10.51 3.46 3.41
N ASN A 104 9.33 3.05 3.89
CA ASN A 104 9.02 3.08 5.32
C ASN A 104 9.90 2.12 6.14
N ILE A 105 10.21 0.93 5.62
CA ILE A 105 11.13 -0.01 6.27
C ILE A 105 12.52 0.63 6.36
N GLU A 106 12.99 1.27 5.31
CA GLU A 106 14.29 1.95 5.28
C GLU A 106 14.36 3.14 6.23
N ILE A 107 13.30 3.97 6.29
CA ILE A 107 13.19 5.06 7.28
C ILE A 107 13.29 4.51 8.70
N ASN A 108 12.60 3.40 9.01
CA ASN A 108 12.65 2.80 10.34
C ASN A 108 14.05 2.26 10.66
N ARG A 109 14.71 1.62 9.70
CA ARG A 109 16.11 1.17 9.85
C ARG A 109 17.04 2.34 10.17
N TYR A 110 16.91 3.47 9.47
CA TYR A 110 17.73 4.65 9.74
C TYR A 110 17.43 5.30 11.09
N LYS A 111 16.17 5.25 11.56
CA LYS A 111 15.81 5.71 12.91
C LYS A 111 16.46 4.84 13.99
N GLU A 112 16.43 3.52 13.82
CA GLU A 112 17.11 2.58 14.74
C GLU A 112 18.62 2.82 14.74
N GLU A 113 19.23 2.97 13.56
CA GLU A 113 20.67 3.27 13.43
C GLU A 113 21.04 4.58 14.13
N LEU A 114 20.24 5.64 13.94
CA LEU A 114 20.42 6.92 14.62
C LEU A 114 20.33 6.76 16.15
N LEU A 115 19.31 6.07 16.65
CA LEU A 115 19.12 5.85 18.09
C LEU A 115 20.33 5.11 18.70
N THR A 116 20.83 4.06 18.04
CA THR A 116 22.04 3.35 18.52
C THR A 116 23.29 4.23 18.50
N SER A 117 23.37 5.19 17.57
CA SER A 117 24.49 6.13 17.50
C SER A 117 24.39 7.17 18.63
N GLU A 118 23.18 7.65 18.94
CA GLU A 118 22.92 8.56 20.06
C GLU A 118 23.26 7.89 21.40
N GLU A 119 22.82 6.65 21.62
CA GLU A 119 23.17 5.87 22.82
C GLU A 119 24.69 5.70 22.99
N LYS A 120 25.41 5.42 21.89
CA LYS A 120 26.89 5.34 21.92
C LYS A 120 27.52 6.67 22.27
N TYR A 121 27.01 7.77 21.72
CA TYR A 121 27.49 9.11 22.03
C TYR A 121 27.29 9.44 23.52
N GLU A 122 26.11 9.15 24.07
CA GLU A 122 25.83 9.32 25.49
C GLU A 122 26.75 8.48 26.38
N GLN A 123 27.02 7.23 26.00
CA GLN A 123 27.96 6.36 26.72
C GLN A 123 29.38 6.93 26.73
N VAL A 124 29.87 7.39 25.58
CA VAL A 124 31.21 8.01 25.46
C VAL A 124 31.28 9.30 26.27
N ASN A 125 30.25 10.14 26.19
CA ASN A 125 30.17 11.38 26.95
C ASN A 125 30.14 11.11 28.46
N GLY A 126 29.36 10.12 28.90
CA GLY A 126 29.33 9.68 30.30
C GLY A 126 30.66 9.11 30.79
N ALA A 127 31.40 8.40 29.93
CA ALA A 127 32.75 7.94 30.24
C ALA A 127 33.75 9.09 30.34
N LEU A 128 33.66 10.08 29.46
CA LEU A 128 34.51 11.28 29.46
C LEU A 128 34.35 12.06 30.77
N ILE A 129 33.10 12.34 31.18
CA ILE A 129 32.81 13.04 32.44
C ILE A 129 33.44 12.30 33.64
N LYS A 130 33.28 10.97 33.72
CA LYS A 130 33.91 10.17 34.78
C LYS A 130 35.43 10.24 34.78
N CYS A 131 36.05 10.26 33.60
CA CYS A 131 37.50 10.41 33.47
C CYS A 131 37.96 11.80 33.94
N GLU A 132 37.22 12.86 33.60
CA GLU A 132 37.50 14.24 34.05
C GLU A 132 37.37 14.37 35.59
N GLU A 133 36.34 13.76 36.18
CA GLU A 133 36.16 13.69 37.63
C GLU A 133 37.32 12.96 38.32
N GLN A 134 37.73 11.80 37.80
CA GLN A 134 38.87 11.05 38.33
C GLN A 134 40.18 11.84 38.23
N LEU A 135 40.39 12.55 37.11
CA LEU A 135 41.58 13.38 36.93
C LEU A 135 41.64 14.51 37.97
N LEU A 136 40.50 15.14 38.29
CA LEU A 136 40.40 16.16 39.34
C LEU A 136 40.78 15.59 40.71
N ILE A 137 40.26 14.41 41.06
CA ILE A 137 40.57 13.71 42.32
C ILE A 137 42.06 13.40 42.41
N ILE A 138 42.64 12.79 41.37
CA ILE A 138 44.08 12.45 41.32
C ILE A 138 44.94 13.71 41.41
N THR A 139 44.54 14.79 40.73
CA THR A 139 45.26 16.06 40.78
C THR A 139 45.25 16.68 42.18
N ALA A 140 44.12 16.63 42.88
CA ALA A 140 44.01 17.09 44.26
C ALA A 140 44.87 16.24 45.22
N GLU A 141 44.85 14.92 45.05
CA GLU A 141 45.63 13.99 45.87
C GLU A 141 47.14 14.15 45.65
N ASN A 142 47.57 14.31 44.39
CA ASN A 142 48.97 14.59 44.07
C ASN A 142 49.46 15.88 44.74
N LYS A 143 48.63 16.93 44.80
CA LYS A 143 48.95 18.16 45.54
C LYS A 143 49.06 17.92 47.05
N ARG A 144 48.17 17.11 47.61
CA ARG A 144 48.20 16.74 49.04
C ARG A 144 49.48 15.99 49.39
N VAL A 145 49.80 14.93 48.64
CA VAL A 145 51.01 14.12 48.84
C VAL A 145 52.28 14.95 48.66
N LEU A 146 52.32 15.84 47.66
CA LEU A 146 53.46 16.74 47.45
C LEU A 146 53.69 17.64 48.68
N ASN A 147 52.61 18.21 49.22
CA ASN A 147 52.68 19.04 50.43
C ASN A 147 53.12 18.25 51.67
N GLU A 148 52.62 17.02 51.86
CA GLU A 148 53.02 16.14 52.96
C GLU A 148 54.48 15.69 52.84
N SER A 149 54.93 15.34 51.63
CA SER A 149 56.32 14.97 51.35
C SER A 149 57.30 16.10 51.66
N CYS A 150 56.92 17.36 51.39
CA CYS A 150 57.70 18.52 51.79
C CYS A 150 57.82 18.64 53.31
N LYS A 151 56.75 18.40 54.07
CA LYS A 151 56.75 18.47 55.54
C LYS A 151 57.56 17.35 56.20
N LEU A 152 57.55 16.14 55.63
CA LEU A 152 58.28 14.99 56.16
C LEU A 152 59.81 15.13 56.07
N LYS A 153 60.33 15.96 55.16
CA LYS A 153 61.78 16.25 55.07
C LYS A 153 62.33 17.09 56.22
N GLU A 154 61.46 17.66 57.07
CA GLU A 154 61.83 18.56 58.15
C GLU A 154 61.78 17.91 59.55
N LEU A 155 61.49 16.60 59.64
CA LEU A 155 61.29 15.94 60.94
C LEU A 155 62.60 15.48 61.62
N PRO A 156 62.74 15.65 62.96
CA PRO A 156 63.89 15.16 63.74
C PRO A 156 63.95 13.62 63.85
N ASP A 157 65.18 13.08 63.91
CA ASP A 157 65.50 11.64 63.94
C ASP A 157 64.82 10.82 65.06
N THR A 158 64.38 11.46 66.14
CA THR A 158 63.69 10.81 67.27
C THR A 158 62.27 10.35 66.95
N LEU A 159 61.60 10.95 65.96
CA LEU A 159 60.26 10.53 65.50
C LEU A 159 60.30 9.30 64.57
N MET A 160 61.48 8.97 64.03
CA MET A 160 61.70 7.86 63.10
C MET A 160 61.42 6.48 63.73
N ILE A 161 61.53 6.38 65.07
CA ILE A 161 61.22 5.16 65.83
C ILE A 161 59.70 4.97 65.99
N SER A 162 58.95 6.07 66.19
CA SER A 162 57.48 6.03 66.21
C SER A 162 56.90 5.70 64.84
N VAL A 163 57.51 6.20 63.77
CA VAL A 163 57.12 5.88 62.38
C VAL A 163 57.24 4.38 62.10
N LYS A 164 58.29 3.71 62.59
CA LYS A 164 58.44 2.25 62.46
C LYS A 164 57.33 1.44 63.14
N ASN A 165 56.84 1.89 64.29
CA ASN A 165 55.73 1.20 64.97
C ASN A 165 54.41 1.38 64.19
N TYR A 166 54.14 2.60 63.67
CA TYR A 166 53.00 2.82 62.78
C TYR A 166 53.13 2.09 61.45
N GLU A 167 54.34 1.92 60.90
CA GLU A 167 54.59 1.08 59.73
C GLU A 167 54.18 -0.38 59.98
N SER A 168 54.47 -0.91 61.17
CA SER A 168 54.07 -2.27 61.53
C SER A 168 52.55 -2.43 61.62
N GLU A 169 51.85 -1.45 62.20
CA GLU A 169 50.39 -1.43 62.30
C GLU A 169 49.72 -1.26 60.92
N ILE A 170 50.33 -0.44 60.06
CA ILE A 170 49.94 -0.29 58.64
C ILE A 170 50.11 -1.61 57.89
N GLU A 171 51.16 -2.38 58.15
CA GLU A 171 51.36 -3.69 57.51
C GLU A 171 50.33 -4.73 57.96
N GLU A 172 49.93 -4.76 59.23
CA GLU A 172 48.81 -5.60 59.68
C GLU A 172 47.49 -5.21 59.01
N LEU A 173 47.22 -3.91 58.89
CA LEU A 173 46.02 -3.40 58.21
C LEU A 173 46.04 -3.73 56.71
N LYS A 174 47.19 -3.60 56.05
CA LYS A 174 47.39 -4.04 54.65
C LYS A 174 47.13 -5.53 54.50
N LEU A 175 47.57 -6.35 55.45
CA LEU A 175 47.32 -7.80 55.41
C LEU A 175 45.82 -8.12 55.55
N SER A 176 45.12 -7.42 56.43
CA SER A 176 43.66 -7.51 56.56
C SER A 176 42.93 -7.15 55.27
N PHE A 177 43.28 -6.01 54.65
CA PHE A 177 42.67 -5.59 53.39
C PHE A 177 42.97 -6.53 52.22
N ARG A 178 44.18 -7.11 52.16
CA ARG A 178 44.49 -8.16 51.17
C ARG A 178 43.57 -9.37 51.32
N LYS A 179 43.33 -9.84 52.55
CA LYS A 179 42.39 -10.94 52.79
C LYS A 179 40.97 -10.59 52.34
N GLN A 180 40.50 -9.38 52.63
CA GLN A 180 39.18 -8.93 52.17
C GLN A 180 39.09 -8.82 50.64
N LEU A 181 40.15 -8.35 49.98
CA LEU A 181 40.24 -8.33 48.51
C LEU A 181 40.20 -9.73 47.92
N ASP A 182 40.93 -10.69 48.51
CA ASP A 182 40.90 -12.08 48.08
C ASP A 182 39.51 -12.70 48.23
N GLU A 183 38.83 -12.43 49.35
CA GLU A 183 37.43 -12.81 49.58
C GLU A 183 36.50 -12.21 48.51
N MET A 184 36.63 -10.89 48.25
CA MET A 184 35.86 -10.22 47.20
C MET A 184 36.12 -10.82 45.83
N HIS A 185 37.38 -11.11 45.49
CA HIS A 185 37.75 -11.74 44.22
C HIS A 185 37.13 -13.13 44.07
N ARG A 186 37.08 -13.94 45.15
CA ARG A 186 36.37 -15.22 45.15
C ARG A 186 34.88 -15.04 44.90
N THR A 187 34.23 -14.10 45.61
CA THR A 187 32.80 -13.84 45.41
C THR A 187 32.49 -13.33 44.00
N LYS A 188 33.35 -12.46 43.44
CA LYS A 188 33.23 -11.96 42.07
C LYS A 188 33.30 -13.12 41.08
N PHE A 189 34.28 -14.01 41.24
CA PHE A 189 34.44 -15.19 40.38
C PHE A 189 33.22 -16.13 40.45
N GLU A 190 32.64 -16.34 41.63
CA GLU A 190 31.41 -17.13 41.78
C GLU A 190 30.21 -16.48 41.10
N LEU A 191 30.06 -15.16 41.23
CA LEU A 191 28.99 -14.40 40.59
C LEU A 191 29.14 -14.41 39.06
N GLU A 192 30.35 -14.22 38.54
CA GLU A 192 30.64 -14.35 37.10
C GLU A 192 30.29 -15.74 36.58
N ARG A 193 30.58 -16.79 37.35
CA ARG A 193 30.21 -18.17 36.99
C ARG A 193 28.70 -18.38 36.99
N LYS A 194 27.97 -17.81 37.95
CA LYS A 194 26.49 -17.84 37.98
C LYS A 194 25.90 -17.08 36.80
N LEU A 195 26.44 -15.90 36.49
CA LEU A 195 26.03 -15.08 35.35
C LEU A 195 26.21 -15.83 34.03
N LYS A 196 27.35 -16.49 33.85
CA LYS A 196 27.63 -17.30 32.65
C LYS A 196 26.62 -18.44 32.48
N ARG A 197 26.29 -19.18 33.54
CA ARG A 197 25.27 -20.26 33.48
C ARG A 197 23.88 -19.71 33.12
N SER A 198 23.49 -18.59 33.74
CA SER A 198 22.20 -17.95 33.42
C SER A 198 22.15 -17.48 31.96
N PHE A 199 23.26 -16.98 31.41
CA PHE A 199 23.35 -16.61 30.00
C PHE A 199 23.25 -17.82 29.06
N GLU A 200 23.89 -18.94 29.41
CA GLU A 200 23.77 -20.21 28.66
C GLU A 200 22.34 -20.74 28.68
N GLU A 201 21.65 -20.68 29.83
CA GLU A 201 20.23 -21.04 29.95
C GLU A 201 19.32 -20.12 29.13
N LYS A 202 19.55 -18.80 29.18
CA LYS A 202 18.83 -17.82 28.36
C LYS A 202 18.96 -18.16 26.88
N ASN A 203 20.18 -18.39 26.39
CA ASN A 203 20.41 -18.71 24.98
C ASN A 203 19.74 -20.04 24.59
N LYS A 204 19.70 -21.02 25.49
CA LYS A 204 18.98 -22.27 25.25
C LYS A 204 17.47 -22.05 25.10
N MET A 205 16.87 -21.23 25.97
CA MET A 205 15.44 -20.90 25.89
C MET A 205 15.13 -20.06 24.64
N GLU A 206 16.03 -19.17 24.24
CA GLU A 206 15.90 -18.34 23.03
C GLU A 206 15.94 -19.20 21.76
N ASN A 207 16.82 -20.21 21.70
CA ASN A 207 16.84 -21.18 20.61
C ASN A 207 15.55 -22.00 20.56
N GLN A 208 15.04 -22.48 21.70
CA GLN A 208 13.77 -23.20 21.76
C GLN A 208 12.60 -22.31 21.31
N LEU A 209 12.59 -21.04 21.69
CA LEU A 209 11.59 -20.08 21.24
C LEU A 209 11.65 -19.89 19.72
N GLN A 210 12.84 -19.85 19.14
CA GLN A 210 13.03 -19.75 17.70
C GLN A 210 12.51 -21.00 16.96
N GLU A 211 12.80 -22.20 17.46
CA GLU A 211 12.27 -23.45 16.91
C GLU A 211 10.73 -23.47 16.91
N VAL A 212 10.10 -23.09 18.02
CA VAL A 212 8.63 -23.03 18.12
C VAL A 212 8.03 -21.99 17.15
N LYS A 213 8.69 -20.84 16.96
CA LYS A 213 8.26 -19.84 15.98
C LYS A 213 8.29 -20.39 14.55
N GLU A 214 9.34 -21.10 14.19
CA GLU A 214 9.45 -21.73 12.86
C GLU A 214 8.40 -22.82 12.63
N GLU A 215 8.08 -23.60 13.67
CA GLU A 215 6.99 -24.57 13.61
C GLU A 215 5.62 -23.90 13.45
N TYR A 216 5.39 -22.81 14.18
CA TYR A 216 4.17 -22.02 14.05
C TYR A 216 4.01 -21.44 12.65
N GLU A 217 5.06 -20.87 12.05
CA GLU A 217 5.02 -20.37 10.67
C GLU A 217 4.72 -21.48 9.65
N LYS A 218 5.29 -22.69 9.84
CA LYS A 218 4.98 -23.83 8.99
C LYS A 218 3.51 -24.25 9.12
N LEU A 219 2.97 -24.21 10.33
CA LEU A 219 1.57 -24.56 10.59
C LEU A 219 0.61 -23.52 10.02
N ASP A 220 0.94 -22.23 10.14
CA ASP A 220 0.16 -21.13 9.59
C ASP A 220 0.08 -21.18 8.05
N LYS A 221 1.22 -21.46 7.39
CA LYS A 221 1.24 -21.71 5.93
C LYS A 221 0.34 -22.87 5.53
N LYS A 222 0.34 -23.98 6.29
CA LYS A 222 -0.57 -25.12 6.05
C LYS A 222 -2.03 -24.72 6.25
N HIS A 223 -2.33 -23.94 7.29
CA HIS A 223 -3.68 -23.45 7.56
C HIS A 223 -4.18 -22.57 6.41
N CYS A 224 -3.36 -21.65 5.90
CA CYS A 224 -3.68 -20.83 4.73
C CYS A 224 -4.01 -21.68 3.49
N ILE A 225 -3.22 -22.73 3.22
CA ILE A 225 -3.46 -23.64 2.09
C ILE A 225 -4.80 -24.39 2.28
N CYS A 226 -5.08 -24.89 3.48
CA CYS A 226 -6.36 -25.54 3.78
C CYS A 226 -7.55 -24.58 3.64
N MET A 227 -7.42 -23.34 4.09
CA MET A 227 -8.45 -22.32 3.96
C MET A 227 -8.75 -21.99 2.49
N GLN A 228 -7.71 -21.90 1.64
CA GLN A 228 -7.92 -21.67 0.21
C GLN A 228 -8.65 -22.85 -0.44
N LYS A 229 -8.27 -24.10 -0.14
CA LYS A 229 -8.96 -25.30 -0.64
C LYS A 229 -10.41 -25.36 -0.21
N LEU A 230 -10.72 -24.97 1.02
CA LEU A 230 -12.09 -24.91 1.52
C LEU A 230 -12.92 -23.93 0.70
N LYS A 231 -12.38 -22.75 0.42
CA LYS A 231 -13.04 -21.73 -0.42
C LYS A 231 -13.26 -22.21 -1.87
N ASP A 232 -12.29 -22.92 -2.44
CA ASP A 232 -12.42 -23.48 -3.79
C ASP A 232 -13.54 -24.55 -3.83
N LEU A 233 -13.60 -25.43 -2.82
CA LEU A 233 -14.66 -26.44 -2.67
C LEU A 233 -16.05 -25.81 -2.43
N GLU A 234 -16.14 -24.73 -1.66
CA GLU A 234 -17.39 -23.97 -1.50
C GLU A 234 -17.88 -23.41 -2.85
N GLY A 235 -16.96 -22.94 -3.69
CA GLY A 235 -17.27 -22.47 -5.05
C GLY A 235 -17.74 -23.59 -5.97
N GLU A 236 -17.14 -24.78 -5.90
CA GLU A 236 -17.59 -25.96 -6.64
C GLU A 236 -18.98 -26.44 -6.18
N LEU A 237 -19.22 -26.42 -4.87
CA LEU A 237 -20.53 -26.77 -4.30
C LEU A 237 -21.63 -25.83 -4.81
N GLU A 238 -21.35 -24.53 -4.89
CA GLU A 238 -22.33 -23.56 -5.37
C GLU A 238 -22.66 -23.76 -6.86
N LYS A 239 -21.65 -24.03 -7.70
CA LYS A 239 -21.87 -24.41 -9.10
C LYS A 239 -22.73 -25.67 -9.23
N CYS A 240 -22.45 -26.68 -8.40
CA CYS A 240 -23.23 -27.92 -8.40
C CYS A 240 -24.70 -27.68 -8.00
N LYS A 241 -24.97 -26.73 -7.10
CA LYS A 241 -26.34 -26.30 -6.78
C LYS A 241 -27.00 -25.60 -7.96
N ASP A 242 -26.29 -24.71 -8.65
CA ASP A 242 -26.82 -24.03 -9.83
C ASP A 242 -27.17 -25.03 -10.95
N ASP A 243 -26.26 -25.98 -11.23
CA ASP A 243 -26.49 -27.06 -12.20
C ASP A 243 -27.69 -27.93 -11.80
N LYS A 244 -27.81 -28.29 -10.52
CA LYS A 244 -28.97 -29.01 -9.98
C LYS A 244 -30.26 -28.23 -10.22
N ASN A 245 -30.28 -26.93 -9.89
CA ASN A 245 -31.46 -26.08 -10.09
C ASN A 245 -31.83 -25.96 -11.58
N GLU A 246 -30.84 -25.95 -12.48
CA GLU A 246 -31.08 -25.95 -13.93
C GLU A 246 -31.70 -27.27 -14.40
N ILE A 247 -31.20 -28.41 -13.91
CA ILE A 247 -31.75 -29.74 -14.20
C ILE A 247 -33.18 -29.85 -13.67
N GLU A 248 -33.45 -29.40 -12.45
CA GLU A 248 -34.80 -29.39 -11.87
C GLU A 248 -35.78 -28.59 -12.74
N LYS A 249 -35.39 -27.41 -13.23
CA LYS A 249 -36.21 -26.62 -14.17
C LYS A 249 -36.46 -27.35 -15.48
N LYS A 250 -35.44 -28.01 -16.05
CA LYS A 250 -35.59 -28.80 -17.28
C LYS A 250 -36.56 -29.96 -17.08
N TYR A 251 -36.46 -30.65 -15.93
CA TYR A 251 -37.34 -31.74 -15.56
C TYR A 251 -38.79 -31.25 -15.40
N GLU A 252 -39.01 -30.11 -14.75
CA GLU A 252 -40.35 -29.52 -14.58
C GLU A 252 -40.99 -29.17 -15.94
N ILE A 253 -40.23 -28.58 -16.87
CA ILE A 253 -40.69 -28.32 -18.24
C ILE A 253 -41.04 -29.63 -18.97
N MET A 254 -40.22 -30.66 -18.80
CA MET A 254 -40.45 -31.97 -19.43
C MET A 254 -41.70 -32.66 -18.87
N ALA A 255 -41.91 -32.60 -17.56
CA ALA A 255 -43.10 -33.12 -16.90
C ALA A 255 -44.38 -32.44 -17.43
N ILE A 256 -44.37 -31.10 -17.56
CA ILE A 256 -45.50 -30.35 -18.16
C ILE A 256 -45.77 -30.80 -19.60
N LYS A 257 -44.72 -30.99 -20.42
CA LYS A 257 -44.88 -31.49 -21.80
C LYS A 257 -45.45 -32.90 -21.84
N PHE A 258 -44.98 -33.78 -20.97
CA PHE A 258 -45.48 -35.16 -20.87
C PHE A 258 -46.96 -35.18 -20.51
N GLU A 259 -47.38 -34.37 -19.52
CA GLU A 259 -48.78 -34.26 -19.12
C GLU A 259 -49.66 -33.74 -20.27
N LYS A 260 -49.16 -32.77 -21.05
CA LYS A 260 -49.86 -32.27 -22.24
C LYS A 260 -50.03 -33.35 -23.31
N ILE A 261 -49.00 -34.15 -23.58
CA ILE A 261 -49.07 -35.26 -24.55
C ILE A 261 -50.03 -36.34 -24.04
N ARG A 262 -49.97 -36.67 -22.75
CA ARG A 262 -50.90 -37.61 -22.12
C ARG A 262 -52.36 -37.18 -22.30
N SER A 263 -52.66 -35.91 -22.00
CA SER A 263 -54.00 -35.33 -22.22
C SER A 263 -54.43 -35.36 -23.70
N GLN A 264 -53.50 -35.24 -24.66
CA GLN A 264 -53.80 -35.37 -26.09
C GLN A 264 -54.10 -36.82 -26.48
N ASN A 265 -53.35 -37.78 -25.93
CA ASN A 265 -53.61 -39.21 -26.15
C ASN A 265 -54.98 -39.63 -25.60
N GLU A 266 -55.34 -39.19 -24.40
CA GLU A 266 -56.66 -39.46 -23.80
C GLU A 266 -57.80 -38.96 -24.71
N LYS A 267 -57.67 -37.75 -25.27
CA LYS A 267 -58.66 -37.22 -26.24
C LYS A 267 -58.73 -38.04 -27.54
N LEU A 268 -57.59 -38.45 -28.07
CA LEU A 268 -57.56 -39.28 -29.29
C LEU A 268 -58.17 -40.66 -29.03
N GLU A 269 -57.98 -41.23 -27.84
CA GLU A 269 -58.58 -42.49 -27.43
C GLU A 269 -60.10 -42.36 -27.26
N GLU A 270 -60.60 -41.25 -26.72
CA GLU A 270 -62.03 -40.91 -26.71
C GLU A 270 -62.60 -40.79 -28.14
N ASP A 271 -61.91 -40.07 -29.03
CA ASP A 271 -62.33 -39.91 -30.44
C ASP A 271 -62.37 -41.26 -31.16
N LEU A 272 -61.38 -42.13 -30.94
CA LEU A 272 -61.35 -43.49 -31.49
C LEU A 272 -62.54 -44.32 -30.98
N ASN A 273 -62.83 -44.28 -29.67
CA ASN A 273 -64.00 -44.95 -29.09
C ASN A 273 -65.32 -44.44 -29.68
N VAL A 274 -65.44 -43.14 -29.94
CA VAL A 274 -66.62 -42.56 -30.60
C VAL A 274 -66.75 -43.08 -32.03
N ILE A 275 -65.66 -43.08 -32.80
CA ILE A 275 -65.63 -43.61 -34.18
C ILE A 275 -65.96 -45.10 -34.21
N GLU A 276 -65.42 -45.87 -33.28
CA GLU A 276 -65.69 -47.30 -33.16
C GLU A 276 -67.17 -47.56 -32.85
N ASN A 277 -67.74 -46.83 -31.89
CA ASN A 277 -69.17 -46.87 -31.59
C ASN A 277 -70.04 -46.43 -32.79
N MET A 278 -69.63 -45.42 -33.55
CA MET A 278 -70.30 -45.03 -34.79
C MET A 278 -70.22 -46.14 -35.85
N ASN A 279 -69.10 -46.83 -35.96
CA ASN A 279 -68.92 -47.97 -36.86
C ASN A 279 -69.76 -49.18 -36.43
N ILE A 280 -69.86 -49.47 -35.13
CA ILE A 280 -70.76 -50.50 -34.59
C ILE A 280 -72.23 -50.13 -34.89
N ASN A 281 -72.62 -48.88 -34.71
CA ASN A 281 -73.96 -48.40 -35.07
C ASN A 281 -74.24 -48.42 -36.58
N ARG A 282 -73.24 -48.15 -37.43
CA ARG A 282 -73.32 -48.33 -38.90
C ARG A 282 -73.45 -49.80 -39.29
N LYS A 283 -72.70 -50.70 -38.64
CA LYS A 283 -72.84 -52.16 -38.82
C LYS A 283 -74.20 -52.68 -38.32
N ALA A 284 -74.75 -52.11 -37.25
CA ALA A 284 -76.09 -52.43 -36.75
C ALA A 284 -77.21 -51.93 -37.68
N ASN A 285 -77.06 -50.75 -38.31
CA ASN A 285 -77.99 -50.26 -39.32
C ASN A 285 -77.84 -50.97 -40.68
N SER A 286 -76.65 -51.46 -41.04
CA SER A 286 -76.41 -52.34 -42.19
C SER A 286 -77.05 -53.73 -42.02
N ARG A 287 -77.14 -54.25 -40.79
CA ARG A 287 -77.84 -55.51 -40.47
C ARG A 287 -79.37 -55.45 -40.63
N ARG A 288 -79.98 -54.27 -40.80
CA ARG A 288 -81.41 -54.15 -41.21
C ARG A 288 -81.62 -54.25 -42.73
N GLN A 289 -80.56 -54.18 -43.53
CA GLN A 289 -80.62 -54.32 -45.00
C GLN A 289 -79.81 -55.50 -45.56
N SER A 290 -79.17 -56.30 -44.71
CA SER A 290 -78.47 -57.51 -45.12
C SER A 290 -78.79 -58.68 -44.18
N ARG A 291 -80.01 -59.22 -44.36
CA ARG A 291 -80.33 -60.61 -43.99
C ARG A 291 -79.98 -61.59 -45.11
N HIS A 292 -79.08 -61.23 -46.04
CA HIS A 292 -78.83 -62.06 -47.22
C HIS A 292 -77.40 -62.50 -47.50
N MET A 293 -76.37 -62.12 -46.72
CA MET A 293 -75.04 -62.70 -46.90
C MET A 293 -74.41 -63.10 -45.56
N SER A 294 -74.77 -64.32 -45.22
CA SER A 294 -74.23 -65.19 -44.19
C SER A 294 -72.81 -65.68 -44.58
N LEU A 295 -71.95 -65.93 -43.58
CA LEU A 295 -70.93 -67.00 -43.58
C LEU A 295 -69.61 -66.85 -44.37
N LEU A 296 -68.97 -65.67 -44.48
CA LEU A 296 -67.60 -65.64 -45.05
C LEU A 296 -66.50 -64.88 -44.28
N ASN A 297 -66.79 -64.16 -43.19
CA ASN A 297 -65.75 -63.44 -42.44
C ASN A 297 -65.40 -64.04 -41.06
N GLU A 298 -65.93 -65.21 -40.71
CA GLU A 298 -65.57 -65.94 -39.48
C GLU A 298 -64.30 -66.82 -39.64
N LEU A 299 -63.59 -66.75 -40.78
CA LEU A 299 -62.39 -67.57 -41.06
C LEU A 299 -61.09 -66.77 -41.32
N GLU A 300 -61.04 -65.48 -40.94
CA GLU A 300 -59.79 -64.69 -41.02
C GLU A 300 -59.39 -64.10 -39.65
N CYS A 301 -59.74 -64.83 -38.58
CA CYS A 301 -59.33 -64.53 -37.20
C CYS A 301 -58.55 -65.68 -36.53
N ILE A 302 -58.00 -66.62 -37.31
CA ILE A 302 -57.14 -67.70 -36.78
C ILE A 302 -55.92 -67.88 -37.68
N GLU A 303 -55.10 -66.83 -37.77
CA GLU A 303 -53.67 -66.97 -38.06
C GLU A 303 -53.00 -65.71 -37.53
N ASN A 304 -52.04 -65.87 -36.62
CA ASN A 304 -51.26 -64.84 -35.92
C ASN A 304 -51.70 -64.46 -34.50
N GLU A 305 -52.09 -65.46 -33.70
CA GLU A 305 -51.75 -65.46 -32.26
C GLU A 305 -50.67 -66.53 -32.04
N ASN A 306 -49.45 -66.07 -31.73
CA ASN A 306 -48.51 -66.66 -30.77
C ASN A 306 -47.14 -65.98 -30.89
N GLY A 307 -46.75 -65.18 -29.90
CA GLY A 307 -45.39 -64.63 -29.83
C GLY A 307 -45.23 -63.46 -28.87
N PHE A 308 -45.45 -63.73 -27.59
CA PHE A 308 -45.22 -62.86 -26.44
C PHE A 308 -43.70 -62.67 -26.18
N GLU A 309 -43.32 -61.50 -25.63
CA GLU A 309 -42.02 -61.12 -25.03
C GLU A 309 -40.82 -60.98 -26.00
N THR A 310 -39.99 -59.92 -26.02
CA THR A 310 -39.47 -59.05 -24.94
C THR A 310 -38.91 -57.77 -25.60
N LEU A 311 -39.16 -56.61 -24.99
CA LEU A 311 -38.57 -55.33 -25.39
C LEU A 311 -37.10 -55.29 -24.96
N GLU A 312 -36.20 -55.42 -25.92
CA GLU A 312 -34.77 -55.13 -25.75
C GLU A 312 -34.53 -53.63 -25.98
N GLU A 313 -33.86 -53.03 -25.01
CA GLU A 313 -33.65 -51.60 -24.83
C GLU A 313 -32.89 -50.97 -26.01
N CYS A 314 -33.39 -49.83 -26.50
CA CYS A 314 -32.63 -48.97 -27.40
C CYS A 314 -31.46 -48.34 -26.64
N GLU A 315 -30.25 -48.69 -27.06
CA GLU A 315 -29.02 -47.94 -26.80
C GLU A 315 -29.22 -46.47 -27.18
N ILE A 316 -29.23 -45.60 -26.17
CA ILE A 316 -28.86 -44.18 -26.33
C ILE A 316 -27.44 -44.07 -25.77
N GLU A 317 -26.49 -43.87 -26.67
CA GLU A 317 -25.12 -43.44 -26.34
C GLU A 317 -25.16 -42.08 -25.63
N GLU A 318 -25.23 -42.08 -24.30
CA GLU A 318 -24.78 -40.94 -23.50
C GLU A 318 -23.28 -41.12 -23.21
N LYS A 319 -22.47 -40.28 -23.87
CA LYS A 319 -21.07 -40.06 -23.49
C LYS A 319 -21.01 -39.52 -22.05
N PRO A 320 -20.24 -40.13 -21.13
CA PRO A 320 -20.03 -39.54 -19.82
C PRO A 320 -18.92 -38.48 -19.91
N SER A 321 -19.29 -37.23 -19.63
CA SER A 321 -18.34 -36.20 -19.20
C SER A 321 -17.84 -36.48 -17.77
N PRO A 322 -16.62 -36.06 -17.42
CA PRO A 322 -15.86 -36.61 -16.31
C PRO A 322 -16.25 -35.97 -14.97
N SER A 323 -16.38 -36.79 -13.93
CA SER A 323 -16.39 -36.35 -12.52
C SER A 323 -15.11 -36.79 -11.81
N PRO A 324 -14.64 -36.01 -10.83
CA PRO A 324 -13.28 -36.10 -10.30
C PRO A 324 -13.12 -37.25 -9.31
N SER A 325 -12.10 -38.08 -9.53
CA SER A 325 -11.75 -39.15 -8.60
C SER A 325 -11.03 -38.59 -7.37
N ASN A 326 -11.63 -38.92 -6.23
CA ASN A 326 -11.03 -38.79 -4.92
C ASN A 326 -9.74 -39.60 -4.80
N GLY A 327 -8.79 -39.00 -4.10
CA GLY A 327 -7.41 -39.42 -3.97
C GLY A 327 -7.20 -40.72 -3.20
N ASN A 328 -6.20 -41.45 -3.69
CA ASN A 328 -5.43 -42.43 -2.92
C ASN A 328 -3.95 -42.07 -3.08
N TYR A 329 -3.43 -41.27 -2.14
CA TYR A 329 -1.99 -41.04 -2.03
C TYR A 329 -1.34 -42.25 -1.36
N ARG A 330 -0.82 -43.15 -2.20
CA ARG A 330 0.13 -44.20 -1.83
C ARG A 330 1.49 -43.54 -1.56
N ILE A 331 1.98 -43.68 -0.34
CA ILE A 331 3.32 -43.27 0.09
C ILE A 331 4.32 -44.27 -0.50
N GLU A 332 5.01 -43.90 -1.58
CA GLU A 332 6.23 -44.57 -2.00
C GLU A 332 7.46 -43.79 -1.49
N ARG A 333 8.25 -44.48 -0.67
CA ARG A 333 9.58 -44.06 -0.23
C ARG A 333 10.56 -44.25 -1.39
N SER A 334 10.95 -43.17 -2.03
CA SER A 334 12.10 -43.15 -2.92
C SER A 334 13.30 -42.56 -2.18
N LYS A 335 14.25 -43.43 -1.83
CA LYS A 335 15.61 -43.06 -1.46
C LYS A 335 16.35 -42.71 -2.75
N THR A 336 16.81 -41.48 -2.90
CA THR A 336 17.90 -41.14 -3.84
C THR A 336 18.87 -40.17 -3.17
N THR A 337 20.02 -40.73 -2.82
CA THR A 337 21.30 -40.04 -2.66
C THR A 337 21.65 -39.30 -3.94
N THR A 338 21.86 -37.98 -3.88
CA THR A 338 22.67 -37.28 -4.89
C THR A 338 23.40 -36.10 -4.26
N THR A 339 24.66 -36.10 -4.60
CA THR A 339 25.82 -35.38 -4.09
C THR A 339 25.76 -33.87 -4.35
N ARG A 340 26.15 -33.12 -3.33
CA ARG A 340 26.58 -31.72 -3.33
C ARG A 340 27.60 -31.43 -4.44
N PRO A 341 27.54 -30.23 -5.05
CA PRO A 341 28.73 -29.40 -5.05
C PRO A 341 28.46 -27.99 -4.51
N GLU A 342 29.43 -27.49 -3.75
CA GLU A 342 29.49 -26.12 -3.25
C GLU A 342 29.54 -25.09 -4.38
N PRO A 343 28.92 -23.92 -4.21
CA PRO A 343 29.39 -22.73 -4.87
C PRO A 343 30.38 -22.00 -3.94
N LYS A 344 31.67 -22.10 -4.28
CA LYS A 344 32.66 -21.10 -3.87
C LYS A 344 32.31 -19.79 -4.56
N TYR A 345 31.87 -18.78 -3.81
CA TYR A 345 31.87 -17.40 -4.30
C TYR A 345 32.95 -16.58 -3.61
N GLN A 346 33.82 -16.06 -4.47
CA GLN A 346 34.96 -15.22 -4.20
C GLN A 346 34.53 -13.86 -3.63
N LYS A 347 35.32 -13.37 -2.66
CA LYS A 347 35.41 -11.96 -2.31
C LYS A 347 35.78 -11.15 -3.56
N GLY A 348 34.80 -10.46 -4.14
CA GLY A 348 35.01 -9.37 -5.10
C GLY A 348 34.82 -8.04 -4.39
N PHE A 349 35.91 -7.30 -4.16
CA PHE A 349 35.86 -5.87 -3.90
C PHE A 349 35.33 -5.18 -5.16
N ILE A 350 34.20 -4.49 -5.05
CA ILE A 350 33.80 -3.50 -6.05
C ILE A 350 33.64 -2.16 -5.33
N SER A 351 34.61 -1.30 -5.58
CA SER A 351 34.51 0.15 -5.37
C SER A 351 33.57 0.70 -6.45
N ILE A 352 32.47 1.32 -6.06
CA ILE A 352 31.63 2.11 -6.97
C ILE A 352 31.58 3.53 -6.43
N ALA A 353 32.24 4.41 -7.17
CA ALA A 353 32.15 5.85 -7.04
C ALA A 353 30.70 6.31 -7.25
N SER A 354 30.23 7.11 -6.30
CA SER A 354 28.95 7.81 -6.32
C SER A 354 28.97 8.93 -7.37
N ASN A 355 28.07 8.86 -8.34
CA ASN A 355 27.61 10.01 -9.13
C ASN A 355 26.20 9.71 -9.64
N GLY A 356 25.19 10.16 -8.89
CA GLY A 356 23.78 10.03 -9.24
C GLY A 356 22.99 11.17 -8.62
N LYS A 357 22.74 12.20 -9.42
CA LYS A 357 21.83 13.31 -9.09
C LYS A 357 20.40 12.76 -9.07
N GLU A 358 19.78 12.72 -7.89
CA GLU A 358 18.33 12.54 -7.77
C GLU A 358 17.69 13.84 -7.29
N SER A 359 16.89 14.43 -8.18
CA SER A 359 15.99 15.54 -7.94
C SER A 359 14.78 15.05 -7.14
N PHE A 360 14.68 15.46 -5.88
CA PHE A 360 13.50 15.26 -5.04
C PHE A 360 12.45 16.32 -5.34
N ILE A 361 11.26 15.88 -5.79
CA ILE A 361 10.05 16.70 -5.92
C ILE A 361 9.23 16.50 -4.63
N PHE A 362 9.14 17.55 -3.81
CA PHE A 362 8.34 17.54 -2.58
C PHE A 362 6.88 17.87 -2.90
N GLY A 363 5.98 16.94 -2.54
CA GLY A 363 4.53 17.14 -2.59
C GLY A 363 4.08 18.17 -1.55
N LYS A 364 3.22 19.10 -1.99
CA LYS A 364 2.58 20.12 -1.14
C LYS A 364 1.39 19.52 -0.40
N GLU A 365 1.50 19.39 0.92
CA GLU A 365 0.33 19.27 1.79
C GLU A 365 -0.14 20.66 2.24
N LYS A 366 -1.45 20.85 2.21
CA LYS A 366 -2.16 22.11 2.36
C LYS A 366 -2.61 22.22 3.81
N LEU A 367 -1.94 23.05 4.62
CA LEU A 367 -2.35 23.37 5.99
C LEU A 367 -3.02 24.75 6.08
N CYS A 368 -3.98 24.81 7.02
CA CYS A 368 -5.02 25.82 7.18
C CYS A 368 -4.54 27.26 7.39
N SER A 369 -5.32 28.21 6.89
CA SER A 369 -5.26 29.62 7.24
C SER A 369 -6.08 29.87 8.50
N ILE A 370 -5.44 30.42 9.53
CA ILE A 370 -6.08 31.11 10.65
C ILE A 370 -6.16 32.58 10.26
N VAL A 371 -7.38 33.11 10.23
CA VAL A 371 -7.69 34.52 9.92
C VAL A 371 -7.61 35.33 11.21
N ASN A 372 -6.67 36.27 11.22
CA ASN A 372 -6.61 37.48 12.04
C ASN A 372 -6.04 38.55 11.08
N GLU A 373 -6.47 39.81 10.99
CA GLU A 373 -7.26 40.67 11.86
C GLU A 373 -7.57 41.97 11.06
N GLY A 374 -8.29 42.89 11.71
CA GLY A 374 -8.56 44.30 11.36
C GLY A 374 -7.81 44.98 10.20
N SER A 375 -8.60 45.54 9.29
CA SER A 375 -8.17 46.42 8.21
C SER A 375 -7.92 47.86 8.70
N VAL A 376 -6.66 48.30 8.68
CA VAL A 376 -6.28 49.71 8.61
C VAL A 376 -6.00 50.04 7.14
N ILE A 377 -6.75 50.99 6.58
CA ILE A 377 -6.63 51.43 5.17
C ILE A 377 -5.46 52.43 5.08
N ILE A 378 -4.36 52.01 4.46
CA ILE A 378 -3.29 52.90 4.01
C ILE A 378 -3.26 52.82 2.49
N GLU A 379 -3.60 53.91 1.81
CA GLU A 379 -3.52 54.05 0.35
C GLU A 379 -2.05 54.15 -0.09
N GLY A 380 -1.42 53.00 -0.30
CA GLY A 380 -0.10 52.87 -0.92
C GLY A 380 -0.20 52.38 -2.36
N LYS A 381 0.52 53.04 -3.27
CA LYS A 381 0.70 52.62 -4.67
C LYS A 381 1.01 51.12 -4.74
N LYS A 382 0.21 50.36 -5.49
CA LYS A 382 0.37 48.90 -5.68
C LYS A 382 1.65 48.61 -6.48
N GLU A 383 2.79 48.61 -5.81
CA GLU A 383 3.98 47.97 -6.33
C GLU A 383 3.66 46.49 -6.54
N LYS A 384 3.85 46.00 -7.77
CA LYS A 384 3.64 44.59 -8.08
C LYS A 384 4.65 43.79 -7.24
N ILE A 385 4.16 43.10 -6.21
CA ILE A 385 4.95 42.21 -5.37
C ILE A 385 5.41 41.07 -6.28
N THR A 386 6.61 41.20 -6.85
CA THR A 386 7.31 40.09 -7.49
C THR A 386 7.73 39.14 -6.38
N ARG A 387 7.29 37.88 -6.46
CA ARG A 387 7.72 36.85 -5.51
C ARG A 387 9.24 36.76 -5.53
N LYS A 388 9.86 36.80 -4.35
CA LYS A 388 11.30 36.62 -4.20
C LYS A 388 11.66 35.17 -4.52
N ASP A 389 12.94 34.92 -4.76
CA ASP A 389 13.44 33.56 -4.94
C ASP A 389 13.18 32.74 -3.67
N PRO A 390 12.51 31.56 -3.74
CA PRO A 390 12.30 30.70 -2.58
C PRO A 390 13.58 30.38 -1.81
N ALA A 391 14.72 30.31 -2.51
CA ALA A 391 16.03 30.08 -1.88
C ALA A 391 16.46 31.26 -1.01
N GLU A 392 16.24 32.49 -1.48
CA GLU A 392 16.52 33.71 -0.73
C GLU A 392 15.59 33.82 0.49
N GLU A 393 14.30 33.55 0.34
CA GLU A 393 13.34 33.57 1.46
C GLU A 393 13.72 32.57 2.55
N TYR A 394 14.08 31.34 2.16
CA TYR A 394 14.55 30.33 3.11
C TYR A 394 15.83 30.77 3.84
N PHE A 395 16.79 31.36 3.12
CA PHE A 395 18.02 31.88 3.73
C PHE A 395 17.74 33.01 4.74
N LEU A 396 16.85 33.95 4.39
CA LEU A 396 16.47 35.06 5.26
C LEU A 396 15.79 34.56 6.55
N LEU A 397 14.86 33.60 6.43
CA LEU A 397 14.20 32.96 7.58
C LEU A 397 15.19 32.20 8.46
N THR A 398 16.11 31.46 7.84
CA THR A 398 17.17 30.74 8.55
C THR A 398 18.07 31.72 9.31
N THR A 399 18.48 32.82 8.67
CA THR A 399 19.30 33.86 9.30
C THR A 399 18.59 34.52 10.48
N GLN A 400 17.30 34.82 10.33
CA GLN A 400 16.49 35.38 11.42
C GLN A 400 16.39 34.40 12.59
N THR A 401 16.17 33.12 12.31
CA THR A 401 16.11 32.07 13.34
C THR A 401 17.43 31.95 14.11
N VAL A 402 18.56 31.93 13.40
CA VAL A 402 19.90 31.88 14.02
C VAL A 402 20.16 33.13 14.88
N LYS A 403 19.77 34.32 14.40
CA LYS A 403 19.91 35.57 15.17
C LYS A 403 19.10 35.57 16.46
N MET A 404 17.84 35.14 16.40
CA MET A 404 16.93 35.11 17.56
C MET A 404 17.35 34.09 18.62
N ASN A 405 18.05 33.02 18.21
CA ASN A 405 18.54 31.98 19.12
C ASN A 405 19.96 32.26 19.66
N SER A 406 20.64 33.30 19.18
CA SER A 406 22.00 33.60 19.62
C SER A 406 22.01 34.37 20.95
N PRO A 407 22.94 34.07 21.88
CA PRO A 407 23.09 34.83 23.12
C PRO A 407 23.60 36.27 22.89
N TYR A 408 24.08 36.60 21.68
CA TYR A 408 24.63 37.92 21.32
C TYR A 408 23.69 38.73 20.42
N MET A 409 22.37 38.50 20.53
CA MET A 409 21.33 39.03 19.65
C MET A 409 21.44 40.54 19.38
N GLU A 410 21.68 41.36 20.41
CA GLU A 410 21.73 42.83 20.29
C GLU A 410 22.81 43.30 19.32
N THR A 411 23.99 42.69 19.35
CA THR A 411 25.14 43.08 18.52
C THR A 411 25.02 42.53 17.10
N ILE A 412 24.58 41.29 16.94
CA ILE A 412 24.55 40.61 15.63
C ILE A 412 23.35 41.02 14.76
N CYS A 413 22.27 41.55 15.37
CA CYS A 413 21.08 41.99 14.64
C CYS A 413 21.37 43.15 13.67
N ILE A 414 22.42 43.92 13.92
CA ILE A 414 22.88 45.06 13.08
C ILE A 414 23.31 44.59 11.68
N ILE A 415 23.77 43.35 11.53
CA ILE A 415 24.31 42.83 10.26
C ILE A 415 23.15 42.51 9.28
N PRO A 416 23.07 43.11 8.08
CA PRO A 416 21.97 42.82 7.15
C PRO A 416 21.96 41.35 6.67
N ALA A 417 20.79 40.70 6.68
CA ALA A 417 20.68 39.31 6.21
C ALA A 417 20.96 39.19 4.69
N GLN A 418 20.64 40.24 3.92
CA GLN A 418 20.90 40.30 2.49
C GLN A 418 22.38 40.20 2.14
N THR A 419 23.26 40.82 2.93
CA THR A 419 24.70 40.78 2.68
C THR A 419 25.28 39.40 2.95
N LEU A 420 24.73 38.69 3.96
CA LEU A 420 25.10 37.31 4.26
C LEU A 420 24.65 36.36 3.14
N TYR A 421 23.44 36.55 2.59
CA TYR A 421 22.94 35.76 1.47
C TYR A 421 23.85 35.89 0.24
N GLN A 422 24.18 37.13 -0.15
CA GLN A 422 25.08 37.38 -1.28
C GLN A 422 26.46 36.77 -1.08
N LYS A 423 26.98 36.79 0.16
CA LYS A 423 28.26 36.16 0.50
C LYS A 423 28.16 34.63 0.44
N ALA A 424 27.08 34.03 0.95
CA ALA A 424 26.86 32.58 0.86
C ALA A 424 26.77 32.08 -0.58
N ILE A 425 26.09 32.83 -1.47
CA ILE A 425 26.01 32.52 -2.90
C ILE A 425 27.39 32.66 -3.56
N ARG A 426 28.14 33.73 -3.24
CA ARG A 426 29.50 33.94 -3.77
C ARG A 426 30.46 32.83 -3.37
N ASP A 427 30.37 32.36 -2.13
CA ASP A 427 31.23 31.32 -1.57
C ASP A 427 30.74 29.89 -1.91
N ASN A 428 29.67 29.77 -2.72
CA ASN A 428 29.04 28.50 -3.11
C ASN A 428 28.69 27.59 -1.93
N ILE A 429 28.17 28.16 -0.85
CA ILE A 429 27.77 27.39 0.32
C ILE A 429 26.50 26.59 -0.01
N PRO A 430 26.50 25.25 0.17
CA PRO A 430 25.34 24.42 -0.14
C PRO A 430 24.18 24.70 0.82
N PHE A 431 22.95 24.61 0.31
CA PHE A 431 21.73 25.05 1.01
C PHE A 431 21.57 24.45 2.42
N HIS A 432 21.87 23.16 2.59
CA HIS A 432 21.72 22.45 3.86
C HIS A 432 22.74 22.89 4.92
N LYS A 433 23.79 23.63 4.54
CA LYS A 433 24.81 24.17 5.45
C LYS A 433 24.64 25.65 5.77
N TRP A 434 23.61 26.32 5.23
CA TRP A 434 23.43 27.75 5.45
C TRP A 434 23.27 28.12 6.93
N HIS A 435 22.58 27.30 7.74
CA HIS A 435 22.43 27.58 9.17
C HIS A 435 23.77 27.57 9.91
N VAL A 436 24.59 26.52 9.75
CA VAL A 436 25.93 26.42 10.37
C VAL A 436 26.85 27.54 9.88
N TRP A 437 26.78 27.85 8.59
CA TRP A 437 27.63 28.89 8.00
C TRP A 437 27.25 30.29 8.50
N VAL A 438 25.95 30.62 8.55
CA VAL A 438 25.45 31.89 9.08
C VAL A 438 25.84 32.04 10.54
N GLU A 439 25.71 31.00 11.35
CA GLU A 439 26.12 31.01 12.75
C GLU A 439 27.62 31.31 12.91
N SER A 440 28.47 30.65 12.12
CA SER A 440 29.92 30.90 12.09
C SER A 440 30.26 32.35 11.70
N GLU A 441 29.61 32.88 10.67
CA GLU A 441 29.82 34.25 10.20
C GLU A 441 29.38 35.30 11.23
N LEU A 442 28.23 35.10 11.89
CA LEU A 442 27.75 35.99 12.95
C LEU A 442 28.67 35.94 14.18
N ASN A 443 29.15 34.75 14.56
CA ASN A 443 30.12 34.60 15.65
C ASN A 443 31.45 35.27 15.33
N SER A 444 31.95 35.11 14.11
CA SER A 444 33.17 35.78 13.65
C SER A 444 33.02 37.31 13.67
N ALA A 445 31.91 37.83 13.17
CA ALA A 445 31.62 39.27 13.19
C ALA A 445 31.50 39.82 14.63
N TYR A 446 30.87 39.07 15.53
CA TYR A 446 30.81 39.41 16.94
C TYR A 446 32.20 39.48 17.58
N ILE A 447 33.03 38.45 17.39
CA ILE A 447 34.41 38.42 17.91
C ILE A 447 35.22 39.60 17.36
N GLN A 448 35.12 39.88 16.06
CA GLN A 448 35.79 41.04 15.46
C GLN A 448 35.31 42.37 16.07
N SER A 449 34.02 42.50 16.38
CA SER A 449 33.49 43.70 17.02
C SER A 449 34.12 43.94 18.39
N LEU A 450 34.34 42.89 19.19
CA LEU A 450 34.98 42.98 20.51
C LEU A 450 36.42 43.49 20.42
N TYR A 451 37.20 42.99 19.46
CA TYR A 451 38.60 43.39 19.30
C TYR A 451 38.77 44.77 18.63
N ASN A 452 37.81 45.19 17.81
CA ASN A 452 37.88 46.49 17.14
C ASN A 452 37.53 47.66 18.08
N THR A 453 36.74 47.43 19.14
CA THR A 453 36.38 48.47 20.13
C THR A 453 37.58 49.09 20.84
N ASP A 454 38.67 48.34 21.05
CA ASP A 454 39.86 48.84 21.75
C ASP A 454 40.72 49.81 20.91
N THR A 455 40.59 49.78 19.59
CA THR A 455 41.42 50.62 18.70
C THR A 455 40.89 52.05 18.55
N ILE A 456 39.59 52.29 18.79
CA ILE A 456 38.95 53.60 18.62
C ILE A 456 39.16 54.50 19.86
N SER A 457 39.42 53.93 21.04
CA SER A 457 39.69 54.71 22.26
C SER A 457 41.06 55.41 22.30
N SER A 458 41.93 55.22 21.29
CA SER A 458 43.29 55.82 21.26
C SER A 458 43.43 57.09 20.41
N LYS A 459 42.41 57.51 19.64
CA LYS A 459 42.45 58.78 18.90
C LYS A 459 41.82 59.89 19.73
N ALA A 460 42.59 60.42 20.67
CA ALA A 460 42.31 61.68 21.35
C ALA A 460 42.01 62.79 20.32
N PRO A 461 40.96 63.60 20.52
CA PRO A 461 40.65 64.71 19.62
C PRO A 461 41.77 65.74 19.71
N LYS A 462 42.48 65.98 18.60
CA LYS A 462 43.38 67.13 18.47
C LYS A 462 42.57 68.39 18.73
N GLN A 463 42.78 68.98 19.91
CA GLN A 463 42.30 70.31 20.26
C GLN A 463 42.69 71.28 19.15
N LYS A 464 41.70 71.84 18.47
CA LYS A 464 41.90 73.03 17.65
C LYS A 464 42.09 74.19 18.62
N ASP A 465 43.30 74.72 18.67
CA ASP A 465 43.65 75.93 19.41
C ASP A 465 42.69 77.08 19.08
N LYS A 466 41.76 77.36 20.00
CA LYS A 466 41.01 78.61 20.03
C LYS A 466 41.93 79.69 20.59
N LYS A 467 42.45 80.53 19.69
CA LYS A 467 43.06 81.82 20.01
C LYS A 467 42.16 82.59 20.98
N ARG A 468 42.69 82.91 22.16
CA ARG A 468 42.16 83.91 23.09
C ARG A 468 42.12 85.27 22.37
N SER A 469 40.95 85.83 22.13
CA SER A 469 40.80 87.28 21.95
C SER A 469 40.52 87.90 23.30
N ILE A 470 41.26 88.95 23.55
CA ILE A 470 41.31 89.79 24.74
C ILE A 470 40.03 90.65 24.80
N PHE A 471 39.74 91.16 26.01
CA PHE A 471 39.10 92.44 26.36
C PHE A 471 37.68 92.42 26.96
N PRO A 472 37.34 93.44 27.78
CA PRO A 472 36.93 93.24 29.16
C PRO A 472 35.53 93.81 29.43
N PHE A 473 34.95 93.52 30.59
CA PHE A 473 34.37 94.46 31.56
C PHE A 473 33.69 93.67 32.67
#